data_AF-A0A934T0H5-F1
#
_entry.id   AF-A0A934T0H5-F1
#
_cell.length_a   1.000
_cell.length_b   1.000
_cell.length_c   1.000
_cell.angle_alpha   90.00
_cell.angle_beta   90.00
_cell.angle_gamma   90.00
#
_symmetry.space_group_name_H-M   'P 1'
#
loop_
_entity.id
_entity.type
_entity.pdbx_description
1 polymer ?
#
loop_
_entity_poly.entity_id
_entity_poly.type
_entity_poly.pdbx_seq_one_letter_code
_entity_poly.pdbx_strand_id
1 'polypeptide(L)'
;MTVHLIVYFTLARAGAQAIRKVYDMGWRPQQQYMTYVAAFIKSTFEPAGLDKSTGVMSLAYVKDTAQSTWDKDAETIEFKEFMKKYVPNEDVTSGIAVGGYLSAQAIEYVLRQAGDNLTRENVLRQATSLKNVRFKMMLPGLTLNNSSTNYSPYSKFQLLRFNGKEMEQIGEIMSGK
;
A
#
# COMPACT_ATOMS: atom_id res chain seq x y z
N MET A 1 -0.53 -32.64 10.74
CA MET A 1 -0.61 -31.66 9.64
C MET A 1 -0.03 -30.35 10.15
N THR A 2 1.25 -30.10 9.87
CA THR A 2 1.92 -28.88 10.33
C THR A 2 1.52 -27.75 9.39
N VAL A 3 0.84 -26.71 9.88
CA VAL A 3 0.48 -25.56 9.04
C VAL A 3 1.73 -24.68 8.90
N HIS A 4 2.24 -24.60 7.67
CA HIS A 4 3.48 -23.88 7.35
C HIS A 4 3.26 -22.38 7.10
N LEU A 5 2.00 -21.97 6.86
CA LEU A 5 1.65 -20.62 6.40
C LEU A 5 0.37 -20.11 7.07
N ILE A 6 0.35 -18.81 7.39
CA ILE A 6 -0.87 -18.08 7.78
C ILE A 6 -1.03 -16.81 6.95
N VAL A 7 -2.27 -16.53 6.56
CA VAL A 7 -2.66 -15.26 5.90
C VAL A 7 -3.68 -14.54 6.78
N TYR A 8 -3.38 -13.29 7.13
CA TYR A 8 -4.22 -12.42 7.92
C TYR A 8 -5.09 -11.52 7.03
N PHE A 9 -6.33 -11.94 6.80
CA PHE A 9 -7.36 -11.11 6.16
C PHE A 9 -8.09 -10.26 7.19
N THR A 10 -7.40 -9.23 7.70
CA THR A 10 -7.88 -8.44 8.84
C THR A 10 -7.67 -6.95 8.63
N LEU A 11 -8.26 -6.14 9.50
CA LEU A 11 -7.88 -4.74 9.71
C LEU A 11 -6.85 -4.64 10.83
N ALA A 12 -6.15 -3.51 10.93
CA ALA A 12 -4.99 -3.30 11.81
C ALA A 12 -5.14 -3.87 13.23
N ARG A 13 -6.21 -3.53 13.95
CA ARG A 13 -6.45 -4.01 15.33
C ARG A 13 -6.56 -5.53 15.42
N ALA A 14 -7.35 -6.14 14.54
CA ALA A 14 -7.54 -7.59 14.53
C ALA A 14 -6.26 -8.31 14.07
N GLY A 15 -5.51 -7.71 13.13
CA GLY A 15 -4.20 -8.21 12.71
C GLY A 15 -3.19 -8.23 13.86
N ALA A 16 -3.12 -7.15 14.64
CA ALA A 16 -2.25 -7.06 15.80
C ALA A 16 -2.59 -8.13 16.86
N GLN A 17 -3.88 -8.31 17.14
CA GLN A 17 -4.38 -9.35 18.05
C GLN A 17 -4.04 -10.76 17.55
N ALA A 18 -4.18 -11.00 16.24
CA ALA A 18 -3.89 -12.29 15.63
C ALA A 18 -2.39 -12.62 15.67
N ILE A 19 -1.52 -11.69 15.31
CA ILE A 19 -0.05 -11.85 15.42
C ILE A 19 0.34 -12.19 16.86
N ARG A 20 -0.16 -11.40 17.82
CA ARG A 20 0.11 -11.63 19.25
C ARG A 20 -0.36 -13.01 19.69
N LYS A 21 -1.58 -13.39 19.31
CA LYS A 21 -2.12 -14.70 19.68
C LYS A 21 -1.24 -15.81 19.11
N VAL A 22 -0.95 -15.82 17.82
CA VAL A 22 -0.08 -16.82 17.16
C VAL A 22 1.24 -16.97 17.90
N TYR A 23 1.87 -15.85 18.26
CA TYR A 23 3.12 -15.85 19.01
C TYR A 23 2.96 -16.46 20.42
N ASP A 24 1.94 -16.04 21.16
CA ASP A 24 1.73 -16.42 22.57
C ASP A 24 1.32 -17.90 22.73
N MET A 25 0.72 -18.53 21.70
CA MET A 25 0.46 -20.00 21.69
C MET A 25 1.70 -20.82 21.30
N GLY A 26 2.86 -20.19 21.11
CA GLY A 26 4.09 -20.87 20.70
C GLY A 26 4.09 -21.35 19.25
N TRP A 27 3.07 -21.01 18.46
CA TRP A 27 3.06 -21.32 17.04
C TRP A 27 4.02 -20.36 16.30
N ARG A 28 4.89 -20.93 15.46
CA ARG A 28 5.84 -20.19 14.63
C ARG A 28 5.65 -20.62 13.18
N PRO A 29 4.65 -20.07 12.48
CA PRO A 29 4.47 -20.33 11.05
C PRO A 29 5.76 -19.95 10.29
N GLN A 30 6.15 -20.74 9.29
CA GLN A 30 7.31 -20.40 8.47
C GLN A 30 7.05 -19.16 7.62
N GLN A 31 5.79 -18.93 7.23
CA GLN A 31 5.38 -17.80 6.42
C GLN A 31 4.13 -17.14 7.01
N GLN A 32 4.20 -15.82 7.15
CA GLN A 32 3.11 -14.99 7.67
C GLN A 32 2.84 -13.89 6.66
N TYR A 33 1.60 -13.79 6.17
CA TYR A 33 1.20 -12.77 5.20
C TYR A 33 0.11 -11.89 5.78
N MET A 34 0.29 -10.58 5.74
CA MET A 34 -0.71 -9.59 6.11
C MET A 34 -1.21 -8.87 4.85
N THR A 35 -2.51 -8.65 4.73
CA THR A 35 -3.04 -7.79 3.67
C THR A 35 -2.49 -6.38 3.82
N TYR A 36 -2.21 -5.71 2.70
CA TYR A 36 -1.60 -4.36 2.71
C TYR A 36 -2.33 -3.37 3.62
N VAL A 37 -3.67 -3.42 3.63
CA VAL A 37 -4.55 -2.55 4.44
C VAL A 37 -4.33 -2.65 5.96
N ALA A 38 -3.64 -3.69 6.43
CA ALA A 38 -3.29 -3.88 7.83
C ALA A 38 -1.78 -3.99 8.06
N ALA A 39 -0.93 -3.90 7.03
CA ALA A 39 0.52 -4.08 7.14
C ALA A 39 1.25 -2.78 7.47
N PHE A 40 0.78 -2.03 8.47
CA PHE A 40 1.37 -0.77 8.91
C PHE A 40 2.06 -0.92 10.26
N ILE A 41 3.23 -0.31 10.40
CA ILE A 41 4.08 -0.44 11.59
C ILE A 41 3.37 0.11 12.83
N LYS A 42 2.98 1.40 12.81
CA LYS A 42 2.36 2.08 13.96
C LYS A 42 1.02 1.50 14.39
N SER A 43 0.14 1.17 13.43
CA SER A 43 -1.22 0.74 13.78
C SER A 43 -1.36 -0.76 14.01
N THR A 44 -0.40 -1.57 13.57
CA THR A 44 -0.48 -3.04 13.63
C THR A 44 0.71 -3.67 14.34
N PHE A 45 1.93 -3.47 13.85
CA PHE A 45 3.10 -4.19 14.36
C PHE A 45 3.56 -3.71 15.73
N GLU A 46 3.54 -2.39 15.98
CA GLU A 46 3.82 -1.82 17.31
C GLU A 46 2.82 -2.35 18.36
N PRO A 47 1.49 -2.28 18.15
CA PRO A 47 0.51 -2.89 19.04
C PRO A 47 0.62 -4.41 19.18
N ALA A 48 1.09 -5.13 18.16
CA ALA A 48 1.32 -6.57 18.25
C ALA A 48 2.54 -6.88 19.13
N GLY A 49 3.61 -6.08 18.98
CA GLY A 49 4.98 -6.35 19.38
C GLY A 49 5.86 -6.48 18.13
N LEU A 50 6.90 -5.65 18.00
CA LEU A 50 7.77 -5.63 16.81
C LEU A 50 8.55 -6.94 16.65
N ASP A 51 9.00 -7.51 17.77
CA ASP A 51 9.61 -8.84 17.86
C ASP A 51 8.65 -9.93 17.34
N LYS A 52 7.38 -9.87 17.74
CA LYS A 52 6.34 -10.82 17.33
C LYS A 52 5.96 -10.69 15.85
N SER A 53 6.13 -9.50 15.30
CA SER A 53 5.77 -9.17 13.92
C SER A 53 6.92 -9.38 12.92
N THR A 54 8.15 -9.61 13.41
CA THR A 54 9.32 -9.77 12.56
C THR A 54 9.14 -10.96 11.62
N GLY A 55 9.39 -10.76 10.32
CA GLY A 55 9.19 -11.75 9.27
C GLY A 55 7.80 -11.75 8.63
N VAL A 56 6.83 -10.99 9.15
CA VAL A 56 5.53 -10.81 8.49
C VAL A 56 5.74 -10.14 7.13
N MET A 57 5.15 -10.72 6.09
CA MET A 57 5.23 -10.24 4.72
C MET A 57 3.93 -9.57 4.28
N SER A 58 4.02 -8.65 3.34
CA SER A 58 2.85 -8.02 2.70
C SER A 58 3.16 -7.61 1.26
N LEU A 59 2.16 -7.15 0.53
CA LEU A 59 2.32 -6.62 -0.82
C LEU A 59 2.26 -5.09 -0.79
N ALA A 60 3.08 -4.43 -1.58
CA ALA A 60 3.01 -2.98 -1.77
C ALA A 60 2.94 -2.60 -3.25
N TYR A 61 2.34 -1.43 -3.47
CA TYR A 61 2.21 -0.79 -4.79
C TYR A 61 2.58 0.70 -4.74
N VAL A 62 2.88 1.23 -3.55
CA VAL A 62 3.32 2.60 -3.30
C VAL A 62 4.61 2.59 -2.47
N LYS A 63 5.37 3.69 -2.57
CA LYS A 63 6.50 4.00 -1.71
C LYS A 63 5.99 4.20 -0.28
N ASP A 64 6.75 3.69 0.67
CA ASP A 64 6.48 3.84 2.09
C ASP A 64 7.36 4.96 2.65
N THR A 65 6.74 6.05 3.06
CA THR A 65 7.43 7.26 3.54
C THR A 65 8.15 7.05 4.88
N ALA A 66 7.90 5.93 5.57
CA ALA A 66 8.64 5.52 6.76
C ALA A 66 9.99 4.86 6.43
N GLN A 67 10.22 4.42 5.19
CA GLN A 67 11.46 3.74 4.80
C GLN A 67 12.53 4.73 4.38
N SER A 68 13.73 4.53 4.92
CA SER A 68 14.89 5.39 4.61
C SER A 68 15.28 5.38 3.13
N THR A 69 14.97 4.29 2.41
CA THR A 69 15.16 4.15 0.96
C THR A 69 14.51 5.28 0.15
N TRP A 70 13.42 5.85 0.64
CA TRP A 70 12.65 6.89 -0.07
C TRP A 70 12.95 8.31 0.41
N ASP A 71 13.84 8.51 1.38
CA ASP A 71 14.05 9.84 1.99
C ASP A 71 14.55 10.91 1.02
N LYS A 72 15.34 10.50 0.02
CA LYS A 72 15.91 11.38 -1.01
C LYS A 72 15.15 11.34 -2.34
N ASP A 73 14.08 10.55 -2.41
CA ASP A 73 13.27 10.45 -3.62
C ASP A 73 12.44 11.72 -3.83
N ALA A 74 12.50 12.28 -5.04
CA ALA A 74 11.89 13.58 -5.36
C ALA A 74 10.38 13.60 -5.08
N GLU A 75 9.67 12.51 -5.34
CA GLU A 75 8.22 12.44 -5.13
C GLU A 75 7.86 12.31 -3.67
N THR A 76 8.70 11.62 -2.91
CA THR A 76 8.57 11.49 -1.46
C THR A 76 8.79 12.83 -0.78
N ILE A 77 9.77 13.61 -1.26
CA ILE A 77 9.99 15.00 -0.82
C ILE A 77 8.77 15.87 -1.14
N GLU A 78 8.29 15.82 -2.38
CA GLU A 78 7.12 16.59 -2.81
C GLU A 78 5.86 16.23 -2.00
N PHE A 79 5.63 14.94 -1.73
CA PHE A 79 4.54 14.48 -0.87
C PHE A 79 4.70 15.04 0.55
N LYS A 80 5.90 14.96 1.15
CA LYS A 80 6.18 15.50 2.49
C LYS A 80 5.91 17.02 2.54
N GLU A 81 6.27 17.77 1.50
CA GLU A 81 5.98 19.21 1.38
C GLU A 81 4.48 19.49 1.22
N PHE A 82 3.78 18.71 0.40
CA PHE A 82 2.33 18.79 0.24
C PHE A 82 1.62 18.58 1.58
N MET A 83 1.99 17.52 2.31
CA MET A 83 1.44 17.21 3.63
C MET A 83 1.68 18.37 4.61
N LYS A 84 2.92 18.87 4.68
CA LYS A 84 3.27 20.00 5.54
C LYS A 84 2.46 21.26 5.22
N LYS A 85 2.14 21.51 3.96
CA LYS A 85 1.42 22.73 3.54
C LYS A 85 -0.09 22.63 3.75
N TYR A 86 -0.70 21.50 3.40
CA TYR A 86 -2.15 21.39 3.28
C TYR A 86 -2.80 20.55 4.39
N VAL A 87 -2.07 19.64 5.01
CA VAL A 87 -2.57 18.76 6.08
C VAL A 87 -1.50 18.57 7.19
N PRO A 88 -1.01 19.67 7.81
CA PRO A 88 0.17 19.63 8.69
C PRO A 88 -0.01 18.80 9.97
N ASN A 89 -1.25 18.48 10.34
CA ASN A 89 -1.57 17.71 11.55
C ASN A 89 -1.60 16.19 11.31
N GLU A 90 -1.45 15.75 10.05
CA GLU A 90 -1.46 14.34 9.69
C GLU A 90 -0.06 13.73 9.74
N ASP A 91 0.01 12.44 10.05
CA ASP A 91 1.27 11.70 10.07
C ASP A 91 1.80 11.50 8.64
N VAL A 92 2.91 12.17 8.32
CA VAL A 92 3.57 12.06 7.01
C VAL A 92 4.11 10.67 6.71
N THR A 93 4.25 9.81 7.72
CA THR A 93 4.63 8.40 7.57
C THR A 93 3.43 7.47 7.34
N SER A 94 2.21 8.02 7.30
CA SER A 94 0.99 7.24 7.11
C SER A 94 0.84 6.75 5.66
N GLY A 95 0.85 5.43 5.46
CA GLY A 95 0.52 4.83 4.16
C GLY A 95 -0.92 5.12 3.70
N ILE A 96 -1.83 5.43 4.62
CA ILE A 96 -3.20 5.87 4.29
C ILE A 96 -3.16 7.26 3.64
N ALA A 97 -2.34 8.18 4.16
CA ALA A 97 -2.18 9.51 3.58
C ALA A 97 -1.58 9.43 2.16
N VAL A 98 -0.60 8.54 1.94
CA VAL A 98 -0.08 8.25 0.60
C VAL A 98 -1.19 7.75 -0.33
N GLY A 99 -2.04 6.83 0.14
CA GLY A 99 -3.20 6.35 -0.61
C GLY A 99 -4.15 7.48 -1.02
N GLY A 100 -4.48 8.39 -0.10
CA GLY A 100 -5.29 9.57 -0.38
C GLY A 100 -4.66 10.49 -1.43
N TYR A 101 -3.35 10.71 -1.35
CA TYR A 101 -2.59 11.50 -2.32
C TYR A 101 -2.60 10.87 -3.73
N LEU A 102 -2.50 9.54 -3.84
CA LEU A 102 -2.69 8.85 -5.13
C LEU A 102 -4.13 8.96 -5.64
N SER A 103 -5.12 8.77 -4.78
CA SER A 103 -6.53 8.89 -5.18
C SER A 103 -6.86 10.29 -5.70
N ALA A 104 -6.33 11.34 -5.07
CA ALA A 104 -6.50 12.71 -5.54
C ALA A 104 -5.88 12.94 -6.93
N GLN A 105 -4.66 12.44 -7.17
CA GLN A 105 -4.04 12.46 -8.50
C GLN A 105 -4.87 11.70 -9.54
N ALA A 106 -5.42 10.54 -9.18
CA ALA A 106 -6.26 9.76 -10.08
C ALA A 106 -7.57 10.48 -10.45
N ILE A 107 -8.21 11.13 -9.48
CA ILE A 107 -9.41 11.94 -9.71
C ILE A 107 -9.08 13.11 -10.63
N GLU A 108 -8.01 13.87 -10.35
CA GLU A 108 -7.57 14.98 -11.19
C GLU A 108 -7.31 14.53 -12.62
N TYR A 109 -6.59 13.41 -12.80
CA TYR A 109 -6.29 12.84 -14.10
C TYR A 109 -7.58 12.51 -14.87
N VAL A 110 -8.53 11.83 -14.24
CA VAL A 110 -9.80 11.45 -14.88
C VAL A 110 -10.63 12.68 -15.26
N LEU A 111 -10.71 13.68 -14.37
CA LEU A 111 -11.45 14.91 -14.64
C LEU A 111 -10.82 15.71 -15.79
N ARG A 112 -9.48 15.78 -15.85
CA ARG A 112 -8.77 16.39 -16.97
C ARG A 112 -9.05 15.68 -18.29
N GLN A 113 -9.10 14.34 -18.30
CA GLN A 113 -9.46 13.55 -19.48
C GLN A 113 -10.93 13.70 -19.87
N ALA A 114 -11.82 14.00 -18.93
CA ALA A 114 -13.23 14.24 -19.19
C ALA A 114 -13.48 15.59 -19.89
N GLY A 115 -12.62 16.58 -19.67
CA GLY A 115 -12.77 17.94 -20.20
C GLY A 115 -14.07 18.57 -19.72
N ASP A 116 -14.76 19.29 -20.60
CA ASP A 116 -16.03 19.96 -20.27
C ASP A 116 -17.23 19.00 -20.20
N ASN A 117 -17.09 17.74 -20.63
CA ASN A 117 -18.15 16.73 -20.56
C ASN A 117 -18.11 15.99 -19.22
N LEU A 118 -18.49 16.68 -18.14
CA LEU A 118 -18.49 16.13 -16.77
C LEU A 118 -19.78 15.34 -16.46
N THR A 119 -20.19 14.47 -17.37
CA THR A 119 -21.30 13.54 -17.15
C THR A 119 -20.82 12.27 -16.46
N ARG A 120 -21.69 11.61 -15.68
CA ARG A 120 -21.38 10.34 -15.02
C ARG A 120 -20.85 9.29 -15.99
N GLU A 121 -21.48 9.19 -17.16
CA GLU A 121 -21.09 8.25 -18.21
C GLU A 121 -19.67 8.53 -18.72
N ASN A 122 -19.36 9.78 -19.06
CA ASN A 122 -18.04 10.14 -19.57
C ASN A 122 -16.95 9.99 -18.51
N VAL A 123 -17.20 10.43 -17.28
CA VAL A 123 -16.26 10.27 -16.16
C VAL A 123 -15.97 8.80 -15.90
N LEU A 124 -17.01 7.95 -15.87
CA LEU A 124 -16.82 6.50 -15.71
C LEU A 124 -16.00 5.93 -16.86
N ARG A 125 -16.33 6.29 -18.11
CA ARG A 125 -15.59 5.85 -19.29
C ARG A 125 -14.10 6.16 -19.20
N GLN A 126 -13.74 7.39 -18.78
CA GLN A 126 -12.35 7.79 -18.60
C GLN A 126 -11.69 7.05 -17.42
N ALA A 127 -12.40 6.92 -16.30
CA ALA A 127 -11.93 6.19 -15.13
C ALA A 127 -11.67 4.70 -15.42
N THR A 128 -12.39 4.11 -16.37
CA THR A 128 -12.24 2.70 -16.78
C THR A 128 -11.43 2.51 -18.06
N SER A 129 -10.65 3.51 -18.49
CA SER A 129 -9.84 3.43 -19.72
C SER A 129 -8.36 3.74 -19.46
N LEU A 130 -7.88 3.54 -18.23
CA LEU A 130 -6.49 3.77 -17.88
C LEU A 130 -5.59 2.79 -18.63
N LYS A 131 -4.57 3.32 -19.30
CA LYS A 131 -3.52 2.58 -20.01
C LYS A 131 -2.15 3.11 -19.62
N ASN A 132 -1.35 2.27 -18.98
CA ASN A 132 0.01 2.59 -18.54
C ASN A 132 0.11 3.91 -17.74
N VAL A 133 -0.91 4.22 -16.93
CA VAL A 133 -0.96 5.47 -16.15
C VAL A 133 -0.14 5.31 -14.88
N ARG A 134 0.67 6.31 -14.53
CA ARG A 134 1.53 6.24 -13.36
C ARG A 134 1.42 7.53 -12.55
N PHE A 135 1.14 7.40 -11.27
CA PHE A 135 1.03 8.51 -10.32
C PHE A 135 2.25 8.59 -9.42
N LYS A 136 2.51 9.78 -8.87
CA LYS A 136 3.59 9.99 -7.90
C LYS A 136 3.36 9.11 -6.68
N MET A 137 4.45 8.72 -6.03
CA MET A 137 4.45 7.78 -4.89
C MET A 137 4.15 6.32 -5.25
N MET A 138 3.81 5.99 -6.50
CA MET A 138 3.82 4.57 -6.92
C MET A 138 5.25 4.02 -6.92
N LEU A 139 5.39 2.72 -6.63
CA LEU A 139 6.68 2.04 -6.76
C LEU A 139 7.20 2.15 -8.22
N PRO A 140 8.51 2.30 -8.43
CA PRO A 140 9.09 2.34 -9.77
C PRO A 140 8.69 1.12 -10.59
N GLY A 141 8.38 1.30 -11.88
CA GLY A 141 8.00 0.22 -12.79
C GLY A 141 6.52 -0.23 -12.69
N LEU A 142 5.72 0.33 -11.79
CA LEU A 142 4.28 0.07 -11.72
C LEU A 142 3.50 1.09 -12.56
N THR A 143 2.46 0.59 -13.22
CA THR A 143 1.48 1.39 -13.96
C THR A 143 0.09 0.83 -13.76
N LEU A 144 -0.91 1.70 -13.73
CA LEU A 144 -2.32 1.38 -13.67
C LEU A 144 -2.90 1.08 -15.04
N ASN A 145 -3.66 0.00 -15.11
CA ASN A 145 -4.35 -0.43 -16.32
C ASN A 145 -5.73 -0.99 -15.96
N ASN A 146 -6.78 -0.52 -16.60
CA ASN A 146 -8.13 -1.08 -16.44
C ASN A 146 -8.91 -1.05 -17.78
N SER A 147 -10.15 -1.53 -17.73
CA SER A 147 -11.09 -1.55 -18.84
C SER A 147 -12.53 -1.43 -18.33
N SER A 148 -13.48 -1.21 -19.24
CA SER A 148 -14.92 -1.27 -18.95
C SER A 148 -15.40 -2.63 -18.41
N THR A 149 -14.58 -3.68 -18.54
CA THR A 149 -14.85 -5.05 -18.07
C THR A 149 -13.96 -5.48 -16.91
N ASN A 150 -12.95 -4.69 -16.55
CA ASN A 150 -12.06 -4.96 -15.42
C ASN A 150 -11.70 -3.64 -14.74
N TYR A 151 -12.34 -3.39 -13.60
CA TYR A 151 -12.24 -2.13 -12.87
C TYR A 151 -11.00 -2.06 -11.96
N SER A 152 -10.28 -3.16 -11.77
CA SER A 152 -9.11 -3.23 -10.89
C SER A 152 -7.88 -2.67 -11.60
N PRO A 153 -7.38 -1.47 -11.22
CA PRO A 153 -6.30 -0.81 -11.96
C PRO A 153 -4.91 -1.36 -11.60
N TYR A 154 -4.77 -1.92 -10.39
CA TYR A 154 -3.53 -2.52 -9.91
C TYR A 154 -3.46 -3.99 -10.33
N SER A 155 -2.39 -4.37 -11.03
CA SER A 155 -2.10 -5.76 -11.38
C SER A 155 -0.69 -6.18 -11.05
N LYS A 156 0.13 -5.29 -10.49
CA LYS A 156 1.53 -5.52 -10.16
C LYS A 156 1.82 -5.05 -8.75
N PHE A 157 2.59 -5.82 -8.01
CA PHE A 157 2.91 -5.58 -6.61
C PHE A 157 4.35 -6.02 -6.32
N GLN A 158 4.97 -5.41 -5.32
CA GLN A 158 6.24 -5.86 -4.78
C GLN A 158 6.00 -6.48 -3.40
N LEU A 159 6.68 -7.59 -3.11
CA LEU A 159 6.60 -8.22 -1.80
C LEU A 159 7.47 -7.43 -0.82
N LEU A 160 6.96 -7.22 0.38
CA LEU A 160 7.64 -6.59 1.51
C LEU A 160 7.77 -7.58 2.65
N ARG A 161 8.80 -7.41 3.49
CA ARG A 161 9.00 -8.14 4.75
C ARG A 161 9.28 -7.17 5.88
N PHE A 162 8.64 -7.37 7.02
CA PHE A 162 8.98 -6.61 8.21
C PHE A 162 10.27 -7.14 8.83
N ASN A 163 11.32 -6.33 8.88
CA ASN A 163 12.63 -6.71 9.42
C ASN A 163 12.82 -6.38 10.92
N GLY A 164 11.73 -5.99 11.60
CA GLY A 164 11.75 -5.52 12.99
C GLY A 164 11.81 -4.00 13.13
N LYS A 165 12.10 -3.28 12.04
CA LYS A 165 12.13 -1.81 12.00
C LYS A 165 11.30 -1.22 10.86
N GLU A 166 11.43 -1.76 9.65
CA GLU A 166 10.74 -1.26 8.46
C GLU A 166 10.25 -2.40 7.56
N MET A 167 9.39 -2.07 6.58
CA MET A 167 8.85 -3.02 5.61
C MET A 167 9.76 -3.13 4.38
N GLU A 168 10.87 -3.84 4.49
CA GLU A 168 11.86 -3.92 3.42
C GLU A 168 11.32 -4.63 2.17
N GLN A 169 11.70 -4.14 0.99
CA GLN A 169 11.35 -4.75 -0.28
C GLN A 169 12.12 -6.04 -0.52
N ILE A 170 11.40 -7.08 -0.94
CA ILE A 170 11.99 -8.39 -1.25
C ILE A 170 11.58 -8.86 -2.64
N GLY A 171 12.57 -9.24 -3.44
CA GLY A 171 12.38 -9.75 -4.79
C GLY A 171 11.92 -8.70 -5.80
N GLU A 172 11.54 -9.21 -6.98
CA GLU A 172 11.08 -8.41 -8.11
C GLU A 172 9.58 -8.09 -8.01
N ILE A 173 9.14 -7.16 -8.85
CA ILE A 173 7.71 -6.85 -9.02
C ILE A 173 7.01 -8.05 -9.65
N MET A 174 5.95 -8.51 -9.01
CA MET A 174 5.15 -9.65 -9.44
C MET A 174 3.82 -9.21 -10.05
N SER A 175 3.32 -9.98 -11.01
CA SER A 175 1.93 -9.86 -11.50
C SER A 175 0.98 -10.55 -10.52
N GLY A 176 -0.14 -9.88 -10.20
CA GLY A 176 -1.28 -10.48 -9.49
C GLY A 176 -2.30 -11.14 -10.42
N LYS A 177 -2.05 -11.10 -11.73
CA LYS A 177 -2.77 -11.85 -12.77
C LYS A 177 -1.92 -13.02 -13.23
#